data_AF-A0A7W4ZZ33-F1
#
_entry.id   AF-A0A7W4ZZ33-F1
#
_cell.length_a   1.000
_cell.length_b   1.000
_cell.length_c   1.000
_cell.angle_alpha   90.00
_cell.angle_beta   90.00
_cell.angle_gamma   90.00
#
_symmetry.space_group_name_H-M   'P 1'
#
loop_
_entity.id
_entity.type
_entity.pdbx_description
1 polymer ?
#
loop_
_entity_poly.entity_id
_entity_poly.type
_entity_poly.pdbx_seq_one_letter_code
_entity_poly.pdbx_strand_id
1 'polypeptide(L)'
;MPPFLPGLELSRRFYTEAVRPLLDEALPGIPHAAARLGSGSEVLGYDTPRSADHEWGPRLQLFLRPQDAGHHGPRLTALLSHRLPKTFLGPPTHFALTGEDPGTDIRVMTRTDGPVHHRVDITDPGTWFTAHLGFDPSETVT
;
A
#
# COMPACT_ATOMS: atom_id res chain seq x y z
N MET A 1 5.51 -24.07 10.43
CA MET A 1 5.14 -22.71 9.97
C MET A 1 4.51 -22.84 8.59
N PRO A 2 3.51 -22.01 8.24
CA PRO A 2 3.10 -21.89 6.84
C PRO A 2 4.31 -21.48 5.98
N PRO A 3 4.36 -21.87 4.70
CA PRO A 3 5.44 -21.48 3.80
C PRO A 3 5.51 -19.95 3.68
N PHE A 4 6.72 -19.42 3.50
CA PHE A 4 6.93 -18.01 3.22
C PHE A 4 6.20 -17.62 1.94
N LEU A 5 5.40 -16.56 2.01
CA LEU A 5 4.70 -16.00 0.86
C LEU A 5 5.49 -14.78 0.37
N PRO A 6 6.04 -14.79 -0.86
CA PRO A 6 6.74 -13.64 -1.40
C PRO A 6 5.86 -12.38 -1.39
N GLY A 7 6.47 -11.23 -1.11
CA GLY A 7 5.79 -9.96 -0.86
C GLY A 7 4.97 -9.46 -2.04
N LEU A 8 5.40 -9.73 -3.28
CA LEU A 8 4.60 -9.45 -4.48
C LEU A 8 3.31 -10.27 -4.51
N GLU A 9 3.40 -11.55 -4.19
CA GLU A 9 2.23 -12.44 -4.14
C GLU A 9 1.31 -12.08 -2.97
N LEU A 10 1.87 -11.75 -1.80
CA LEU A 10 1.11 -11.23 -0.67
C LEU A 10 0.36 -9.95 -1.03
N SER A 11 1.03 -9.00 -1.70
CA SER A 11 0.44 -7.72 -2.11
C SER A 11 -0.65 -7.90 -3.17
N ARG A 12 -0.44 -8.81 -4.14
CA ARG A 12 -1.43 -9.16 -5.16
C ARG A 12 -2.70 -9.76 -4.54
N ARG A 13 -2.55 -10.68 -3.59
CA ARG A 13 -3.69 -11.23 -2.85
C ARG A 13 -4.35 -10.19 -1.97
N PHE A 14 -3.57 -9.35 -1.29
CA PHE A 14 -4.09 -8.29 -0.45
C PHE A 14 -4.97 -7.31 -1.23
N TYR A 15 -4.53 -6.94 -2.42
CA TYR A 15 -5.36 -6.18 -3.36
C TYR A 15 -6.67 -6.92 -3.66
N THR A 16 -6.57 -8.15 -4.16
CA THR A 16 -7.70 -8.88 -4.74
C THR A 16 -8.74 -9.27 -3.68
N GLU A 17 -8.29 -9.65 -2.49
CA GLU A 17 -9.12 -10.27 -1.45
C GLU A 17 -9.54 -9.30 -0.34
N ALA A 18 -8.80 -8.19 -0.13
CA ALA A 18 -9.09 -7.25 0.96
C ALA A 18 -9.37 -5.83 0.47
N VAL A 19 -8.51 -5.25 -0.39
CA VAL A 19 -8.65 -3.85 -0.81
C VAL A 19 -9.75 -3.68 -1.86
N ARG A 20 -9.72 -4.48 -2.93
CA ARG A 20 -10.65 -4.36 -4.06
C ARG A 20 -12.12 -4.52 -3.64
N PRO A 21 -12.52 -5.49 -2.80
CA PRO A 21 -13.92 -5.58 -2.36
C PRO A 21 -14.41 -4.32 -1.64
N LEU A 22 -13.56 -3.71 -0.81
CA LEU A 22 -13.88 -2.47 -0.11
C LEU A 22 -13.96 -1.27 -1.05
N LEU A 23 -13.11 -1.23 -2.08
CA LEU A 23 -13.16 -0.21 -3.12
C LEU A 23 -14.43 -0.35 -3.98
N ASP A 24 -14.77 -1.57 -4.39
CA ASP A 24 -15.95 -1.87 -5.19
C ASP A 24 -17.25 -1.59 -4.42
N GLU A 25 -17.27 -1.78 -3.10
CA GLU A 25 -18.38 -1.39 -2.21
C GLU A 25 -18.52 0.14 -2.12
N ALA A 26 -17.41 0.85 -1.93
CA ALA A 26 -17.41 2.29 -1.68
C ALA A 26 -17.61 3.12 -2.96
N LEU A 27 -17.02 2.69 -4.07
CA LEU A 27 -16.96 3.39 -5.35
C LEU A 27 -17.12 2.38 -6.51
N PRO A 28 -18.34 1.85 -6.73
CA PRO A 28 -18.57 0.82 -7.74
C PRO A 28 -18.13 1.26 -9.13
N GLY A 29 -17.27 0.45 -9.76
CA GLY A 29 -16.85 0.65 -11.15
C GLY A 29 -15.84 1.78 -11.37
N ILE A 30 -15.22 2.32 -10.30
CA ILE A 30 -14.20 3.36 -10.44
C ILE A 30 -12.99 2.84 -11.24
N PRO A 31 -12.58 3.51 -12.33
CA PRO A 31 -11.38 3.14 -13.06
C PRO A 31 -10.13 3.32 -12.19
N HIS A 32 -9.34 2.27 -12.03
CA HIS A 32 -8.11 2.30 -11.24
C HIS A 32 -7.10 1.26 -11.69
N ALA A 33 -5.85 1.44 -11.29
CA ALA A 33 -4.81 0.42 -11.34
C ALA A 33 -4.27 0.16 -9.93
N ALA A 34 -3.77 -1.04 -9.68
CA ALA A 34 -3.09 -1.38 -8.43
C ALA A 34 -1.75 -2.05 -8.74
N ALA A 35 -0.71 -1.66 -8.00
CA ALA A 35 0.64 -2.19 -8.22
C ALA A 35 1.45 -2.22 -6.92
N ARG A 36 2.54 -2.99 -6.90
CA ARG A 36 3.57 -2.94 -5.86
C ARG A 36 4.86 -2.41 -6.50
N LEU A 37 5.10 -1.11 -6.32
CA LEU A 37 6.21 -0.33 -6.89
C LEU A 37 7.01 0.43 -5.82
N GLY A 38 8.24 0.84 -6.13
CA GLY A 38 9.10 1.61 -5.23
C GLY A 38 10.07 0.73 -4.45
N SER A 39 10.36 1.12 -3.20
CA SER A 39 11.33 0.40 -2.36
C SER A 39 10.83 -0.97 -1.88
N GLY A 40 11.76 -1.80 -1.41
CA GLY A 40 11.47 -3.13 -0.85
C GLY A 40 12.10 -4.25 -1.67
N SER A 41 12.70 -5.23 -0.99
CA SER A 41 13.35 -6.36 -1.65
C SER A 41 12.38 -7.22 -2.45
N GLU A 42 11.10 -7.21 -2.07
CA GLU A 42 10.05 -7.96 -2.77
C GLU A 42 9.83 -7.47 -4.19
N VAL A 43 10.02 -6.16 -4.45
CA VAL A 43 9.79 -5.57 -5.78
C VAL A 43 10.71 -6.19 -6.84
N LEU A 44 11.92 -6.61 -6.45
CA LEU A 44 12.88 -7.30 -7.30
C LEU A 44 12.90 -8.83 -7.10
N GLY A 45 12.01 -9.36 -6.26
CA GLY A 45 11.92 -10.80 -5.97
C GLY A 45 13.03 -11.35 -5.08
N TYR A 46 13.70 -10.50 -4.29
CA TYR A 46 14.78 -10.89 -3.39
C TYR A 46 14.34 -10.99 -1.93
N ASP A 47 13.05 -10.88 -1.64
CA ASP A 47 12.57 -10.97 -0.27
C ASP A 47 12.66 -12.39 0.29
N THR A 48 12.98 -12.44 1.57
CA THR A 48 13.12 -13.68 2.33
C THR A 48 12.28 -13.56 3.61
N PRO A 49 12.09 -14.62 4.39
CA PRO A 49 11.42 -14.53 5.69
C PRO A 49 12.01 -13.45 6.61
N ARG A 50 13.31 -13.17 6.49
CA ARG A 50 13.99 -12.13 7.27
C ARG A 50 13.53 -10.72 6.89
N SER A 51 13.18 -10.48 5.62
CA SER A 51 12.69 -9.18 5.14
C SER A 51 11.40 -8.73 5.83
N ALA A 52 10.64 -9.64 6.43
CA ALA A 52 9.40 -9.34 7.14
C ALA A 52 9.58 -8.57 8.45
N ASP A 53 10.83 -8.27 8.86
CA ASP A 53 11.10 -7.55 10.10
C ASP A 53 10.79 -6.04 9.99
N HIS A 54 10.94 -5.40 8.82
CA HIS A 54 10.64 -3.99 8.56
C HIS A 54 10.23 -3.76 7.10
N GLU A 55 9.37 -2.76 6.84
CA GLU A 55 9.05 -2.27 5.48
C GLU A 55 8.56 -3.33 4.45
N TRP A 56 8.20 -4.52 4.91
CA TRP A 56 7.64 -5.60 4.11
C TRP A 56 6.24 -5.94 4.62
N GLY A 57 5.35 -6.41 3.74
CA GLY A 57 4.03 -6.87 4.14
C GLY A 57 2.92 -6.57 3.13
N PRO A 58 1.65 -6.57 3.56
CA PRO A 58 0.51 -6.26 2.71
C PRO A 58 0.46 -4.75 2.39
N ARG A 59 1.12 -4.36 1.29
CA ARG A 59 1.26 -2.96 0.85
C ARG A 59 1.17 -2.83 -0.66
N LEU A 60 0.63 -1.72 -1.17
CA LEU A 60 0.50 -1.46 -2.61
C LEU A 60 0.22 0.01 -2.89
N GLN A 61 0.36 0.40 -4.16
CA GLN A 61 -0.13 1.65 -4.71
C GLN A 61 -1.48 1.40 -5.39
N LEU A 62 -2.45 2.26 -5.13
CA LEU A 62 -3.75 2.33 -5.79
C LEU A 62 -3.80 3.63 -6.59
N PHE A 63 -3.72 3.51 -7.91
CA PHE A 63 -3.74 4.63 -8.85
C PHE A 63 -5.17 4.90 -9.32
N LEU A 64 -5.69 6.06 -8.93
CA LEU A 64 -6.95 6.60 -9.45
C LEU A 64 -6.65 7.66 -10.50
N ARG A 65 -7.69 8.18 -11.15
CA ARG A 65 -7.55 9.42 -11.94
C ARG A 65 -7.24 10.59 -10.99
N PRO A 66 -6.53 11.63 -11.44
CA PRO A 66 -6.16 12.77 -10.57
C PRO A 66 -7.36 13.39 -9.84
N GLN A 67 -8.49 13.58 -10.52
CA GLN A 67 -9.70 14.15 -9.90
C GLN A 67 -10.27 13.21 -8.83
N ASP A 68 -10.28 11.92 -9.11
CA ASP A 68 -10.81 10.88 -8.21
C ASP A 68 -9.89 10.69 -6.99
N ALA A 69 -8.57 10.72 -7.18
CA ALA A 69 -7.58 10.67 -6.11
C ALA A 69 -7.77 11.85 -5.15
N GLY A 70 -7.88 13.07 -5.67
CA GLY A 70 -8.11 14.26 -4.87
C GLY A 70 -9.47 14.26 -4.15
N HIS A 71 -10.53 13.79 -4.81
CA HIS A 71 -11.88 13.83 -4.27
C HIS A 71 -12.17 12.68 -3.28
N HIS A 72 -11.70 11.46 -3.58
CA HIS A 72 -12.03 10.25 -2.82
C HIS A 72 -10.89 9.75 -1.92
N GLY A 73 -9.63 10.13 -2.17
CA GLY A 73 -8.45 9.63 -1.48
C GLY A 73 -8.57 9.65 0.05
N PRO A 74 -8.83 10.81 0.69
CA PRO A 74 -8.95 10.89 2.15
C PRO A 74 -10.03 9.96 2.73
N ARG A 75 -11.18 9.87 2.06
CA ARG A 75 -12.29 9.00 2.48
C ARG A 75 -11.92 7.53 2.34
N LEU A 76 -11.26 7.15 1.25
CA LEU A 76 -10.80 5.77 1.02
C LEU A 76 -9.71 5.37 2.02
N THR A 77 -8.74 6.24 2.31
CA THR A 77 -7.74 6.00 3.36
C THR A 77 -8.40 5.74 4.72
N ALA A 78 -9.35 6.58 5.11
CA ALA A 78 -10.08 6.35 6.36
C ALA A 78 -10.86 5.02 6.33
N LEU A 79 -11.59 4.75 5.25
CA LEU A 79 -12.36 3.51 5.09
C LEU A 79 -11.47 2.27 5.23
N LEU A 80 -10.35 2.23 4.51
CA LEU A 80 -9.40 1.12 4.55
C LEU A 80 -8.78 0.97 5.95
N SER A 81 -8.42 2.08 6.61
CA SER A 81 -7.92 2.06 7.99
C SER A 81 -8.88 1.38 8.98
N HIS A 82 -10.17 1.62 8.83
CA HIS A 82 -11.18 1.03 9.70
C HIS A 82 -11.56 -0.40 9.30
N ARG A 83 -11.58 -0.71 8.01
CA ARG A 83 -12.24 -1.91 7.46
C ARG A 83 -11.30 -3.02 7.05
N LEU A 84 -10.03 -2.73 6.78
CA LEU A 84 -9.06 -3.78 6.46
C LEU A 84 -8.91 -4.76 7.62
N PRO A 85 -8.69 -6.05 7.32
CA PRO A 85 -8.49 -7.05 8.36
C PRO A 85 -7.22 -6.72 9.15
N LYS A 86 -7.20 -6.98 10.47
CA LYS A 86 -6.04 -6.67 11.33
C LYS A 86 -4.80 -7.50 11.00
N THR A 87 -5.02 -8.68 10.40
CA THR A 87 -3.99 -9.56 9.86
C THR A 87 -4.44 -10.06 8.50
N PHE A 88 -3.49 -10.29 7.60
CA PHE A 88 -3.78 -10.80 6.26
C PHE A 88 -2.77 -11.88 5.89
N LEU A 89 -3.24 -13.12 5.74
CA LEU A 89 -2.42 -14.32 5.45
C LEU A 89 -1.24 -14.52 6.42
N GLY A 90 -1.36 -14.07 7.67
CA GLY A 90 -0.33 -14.19 8.70
C GLY A 90 0.11 -12.84 9.27
N PRO A 91 0.78 -11.97 8.49
CA PRO A 91 1.28 -10.69 8.98
C PRO A 91 0.17 -9.69 9.38
N PRO A 92 0.43 -8.78 10.34
CA PRO A 92 -0.43 -7.63 10.59
C PRO A 92 -0.53 -6.68 9.39
N THR A 93 -1.61 -5.91 9.32
CA THR A 93 -1.80 -4.86 8.30
C THR A 93 -1.54 -3.45 8.84
N HIS A 94 -1.25 -3.31 10.13
CA HIS A 94 -0.93 -2.05 10.77
C HIS A 94 0.58 -1.82 10.82
N PHE A 95 1.04 -0.75 10.18
CA PHE A 95 2.43 -0.32 10.11
C PHE A 95 2.70 0.82 11.10
N ALA A 96 3.20 0.46 12.28
CA ALA A 96 3.59 1.41 13.31
C ALA A 96 4.99 2.01 13.02
N LEU A 97 5.21 3.25 13.45
CA LEU A 97 6.53 3.89 13.39
C LEU A 97 7.54 3.15 14.27
N THR A 98 8.79 3.04 13.79
CA THR A 98 9.91 2.57 14.62
C THR A 98 10.60 3.74 15.31
N GLY A 99 10.21 4.03 16.55
CA GLY A 99 10.85 5.06 17.38
C GLY A 99 10.37 6.50 17.15
N GLU A 100 11.01 7.44 17.85
CA GLU A 100 10.66 8.87 17.87
C GLU A 100 11.50 9.72 16.91
N ASP A 101 12.42 9.12 16.16
CA ASP A 101 13.42 9.86 15.38
C ASP A 101 12.77 10.52 14.14
N PRO A 102 12.70 11.86 14.04
CA PRO A 102 11.86 12.57 13.06
C PRO A 102 12.26 12.45 11.58
N GLY A 103 13.19 11.56 11.22
CA GLY A 103 13.76 11.44 9.87
C GLY A 103 13.58 10.10 9.16
N THR A 104 13.04 9.08 9.84
CA THR A 104 12.90 7.73 9.27
C THR A 104 11.44 7.29 9.27
N ASP A 105 10.77 7.29 8.11
CA ASP A 105 9.44 6.68 7.92
C ASP A 105 9.53 5.14 7.79
N ILE A 106 10.49 4.54 8.50
CA ILE A 106 10.60 3.09 8.62
C ILE A 106 9.50 2.62 9.56
N ARG A 107 8.75 1.61 9.11
CA ARG A 107 7.63 1.07 9.85
C ARG A 107 7.74 -0.43 9.99
N VAL A 108 7.18 -0.88 11.11
CA VAL A 108 7.09 -2.29 11.48
C VAL A 108 5.64 -2.70 11.56
N MET A 109 5.36 -3.92 11.14
CA MET A 109 4.03 -4.48 11.29
C MET A 109 3.80 -4.88 12.75
N THR A 110 2.81 -4.27 13.39
CA THR A 110 2.42 -4.59 14.76
C THR A 110 0.94 -4.89 14.84
N ARG A 111 0.53 -5.59 15.89
CA ARG A 111 -0.90 -5.82 16.15
C ARG A 111 -1.54 -4.55 16.69
N THR A 112 -2.80 -4.34 16.33
CA THR A 112 -3.64 -3.28 16.88
C THR A 112 -5.09 -3.75 16.92
N ASP A 113 -5.82 -3.30 17.93
CA ASP A 113 -7.28 -3.46 18.02
C ASP A 113 -8.01 -2.28 17.34
N GLY A 114 -7.33 -1.15 17.20
CA GLY A 114 -7.84 0.08 16.58
C GLY A 114 -7.69 0.12 15.07
N PRO A 115 -7.98 1.26 14.43
CA PRO A 115 -7.76 1.45 12.99
C PRO A 115 -6.31 1.14 12.60
N VAL A 116 -6.14 0.53 11.44
CA VAL A 116 -4.81 0.14 10.95
C VAL A 116 -4.17 1.32 10.24
N HIS A 117 -2.86 1.52 10.46
CA HIS A 117 -2.07 2.36 9.59
C HIS A 117 -1.63 1.50 8.41
N HIS A 118 -2.50 1.35 7.42
CA HIS A 118 -2.20 0.53 6.24
C HIS A 118 -1.14 1.20 5.36
N ARG A 119 -0.51 0.39 4.49
CA ARG A 119 0.41 0.85 3.44
C ARG A 119 -0.20 0.68 2.03
N VAL A 120 -1.51 0.91 1.92
CA VAL A 120 -2.18 1.21 0.65
C VAL A 120 -2.01 2.70 0.37
N ASP A 121 -1.14 3.03 -0.60
CA ASP A 121 -0.87 4.39 -1.04
C ASP A 121 -1.85 4.77 -2.15
N ILE A 122 -2.77 5.70 -1.88
CA ILE A 122 -3.80 6.11 -2.82
C ILE A 122 -3.33 7.40 -3.49
N THR A 123 -3.12 7.33 -4.79
CA THR A 123 -2.50 8.42 -5.56
C THR A 123 -2.99 8.41 -7.01
N ASP A 124 -2.45 9.31 -7.82
CA ASP A 124 -2.57 9.28 -9.28
C ASP A 124 -1.17 9.13 -9.91
N PRO A 125 -1.08 8.69 -11.18
CA PRO A 125 0.21 8.45 -11.83
C PRO A 125 1.14 9.66 -11.85
N GLY A 126 0.62 10.87 -12.13
CA GLY A 126 1.45 12.07 -12.27
C GLY A 126 2.07 12.50 -10.95
N THR A 127 1.27 12.48 -9.87
CA THR A 127 1.76 12.69 -8.50
C THR A 127 2.83 11.67 -8.13
N TRP A 128 2.60 10.39 -8.41
CA TRP A 128 3.57 9.34 -8.09
C TRP A 128 4.87 9.46 -8.88
N PHE A 129 4.80 9.71 -10.19
CA PHE A 129 5.99 9.90 -11.02
C PHE A 129 6.79 11.11 -10.59
N THR A 130 6.12 12.24 -10.32
CA THR A 130 6.81 13.44 -9.83
C THR A 130 7.54 13.16 -8.52
N ALA A 131 6.93 12.42 -7.60
CA ALA A 131 7.55 12.04 -6.34
C ALA A 131 8.77 11.10 -6.49
N HIS A 132 8.78 10.23 -7.51
CA HIS A 132 9.84 9.21 -7.69
C HIS A 132 10.91 9.59 -8.71
N LEU A 133 10.55 10.35 -9.74
CA LEU A 133 11.39 10.71 -10.88
C LEU A 133 11.73 12.20 -10.90
N GLY A 134 11.02 13.03 -10.13
CA GLY A 134 11.16 14.49 -10.13
C GLY A 134 10.35 15.22 -11.22
N PHE A 135 9.65 14.50 -12.09
CA PHE A 135 8.79 15.03 -13.13
C PHE A 135 7.71 14.00 -13.54
N ASP A 136 6.67 14.45 -14.25
CA ASP A 136 5.66 13.58 -14.85
C ASP A 136 6.05 13.20 -16.30
N PRO A 137 6.38 11.93 -16.60
CA PRO A 137 6.75 11.49 -17.95
C PRO A 137 5.57 11.41 -18.93
N SER A 138 4.33 11.60 -18.46
CA SER A 138 3.16 11.75 -19.32
C SER A 138 2.99 13.17 -19.86
N GLU A 139 3.64 14.14 -19.21
CA GLU A 139 3.76 15.51 -19.70
C GLU A 139 4.95 15.62 -20.68
N THR A 140 4.91 16.65 -21.53
CA THR A 140 6.01 16.88 -22.46
C THR A 140 7.22 17.38 -21.68
N VAL A 141 8.37 16.70 -21.83
CA VAL A 141 9.65 17.18 -21.30
C VAL A 141 10.04 18.43 -22.11
N THR A 142 9.93 19.61 -21.49
CA THR A 142 10.42 20.88 -22.05
C THR A 142 11.84 21.18 -21.59
#